data_AF-A0A5B6YHD4-F1
#
_entry.id   AF-A0A5B6YHD4-F1
#
_cell.length_a   1.000
_cell.length_b   1.000
_cell.length_c   1.000
_cell.angle_alpha   90.00
_cell.angle_beta   90.00
_cell.angle_gamma   90.00
#
_symmetry.space_group_name_H-M   'P 1'
#
loop_
_entity.id
_entity.type
_entity.pdbx_description
1 polymer ?
#
loop_
_entity_poly.entity_id
_entity_poly.type
_entity_poly.pdbx_seq_one_letter_code
_entity_poly.pdbx_strand_id
1 'polypeptide(L)'
;AKNSSLQKKASDMVKHITLETIQELYLTTTRKSLGIADLGCSSGHNTLSIIKEMVDAVEMTSRKLLQPAPEFQVYLNDLPANDFNAIFKALPDFYKELKKGRGDADGVPCPSIYIGGYPGTFYGRLFPDKCLHFIYCSYSLHWLSMVPPALYDKQGRSINKGNIYISESSPTQVCEAYYSQFQEDFSLFLRSRSHELISGGRMVLIFLGRMAASNHLDRGNAFFWELLSRSLAILASRGEVEEEKLDSYEVHFYAPSKDELEDEVKREGSFEMDQLEMFEIEKDVGNGTSYGTAVAMTVRAIQESMICHHFGFGEGIVDSLFEHYARLVDEEMAREEIRPITFVTVLRKL
;
A
#
# COMPACT_ATOMS: atom_id res chain seq x y z
N ALA A 1 13.88 2.02 -0.67
CA ALA A 1 13.11 3.29 -0.62
C ALA A 1 13.63 4.25 0.45
N LYS A 2 13.81 5.55 0.13
CA LYS A 2 14.20 6.61 1.09
C LYS A 2 13.04 7.54 1.48
N ASN A 3 11.97 7.58 0.69
CA ASN A 3 10.80 8.45 0.86
C ASN A 3 9.58 7.63 1.30
N SER A 4 9.67 6.97 2.48
CA SER A 4 8.63 6.06 2.98
C SER A 4 8.20 6.34 4.42
N SER A 5 8.41 7.58 4.89
CA SER A 5 8.13 8.01 6.27
C SER A 5 6.64 8.10 6.56
N LEU A 6 5.82 8.55 5.60
CA LEU A 6 4.36 8.65 5.75
C LEU A 6 3.73 7.25 5.91
N GLN A 7 4.10 6.31 5.04
CA GLN A 7 3.63 4.92 5.09
C GLN A 7 4.09 4.22 6.38
N LYS A 8 5.33 4.52 6.83
CA LYS A 8 5.85 4.01 8.10
C LYS A 8 5.01 4.53 9.28
N LYS A 9 4.78 5.85 9.35
CA LYS A 9 3.99 6.47 10.42
C LYS A 9 2.59 5.87 10.51
N ALA A 10 1.91 5.74 9.38
CA ALA A 10 0.58 5.14 9.34
C ALA A 10 0.58 3.68 9.82
N SER A 11 1.53 2.88 9.34
CA SER A 11 1.67 1.48 9.77
C SER A 11 1.98 1.39 11.28
N ASP A 12 2.81 2.30 11.80
CA ASP A 12 3.16 2.36 13.23
C ASP A 12 1.95 2.72 14.12
N MET A 13 1.05 3.60 13.67
CA MET A 13 -0.17 3.99 14.41
C MET A 13 -1.09 2.79 14.69
N VAL A 14 -1.25 1.91 13.69
CA VAL A 14 -2.14 0.73 13.76
C VAL A 14 -1.37 -0.58 13.97
N LYS A 15 -0.09 -0.48 14.32
CA LYS A 15 0.79 -1.64 14.47
C LYS A 15 0.29 -2.62 15.53
N HIS A 16 -0.30 -2.10 16.60
CA HIS A 16 -0.88 -2.91 17.67
C HIS A 16 -1.91 -3.92 17.12
N ILE A 17 -2.78 -3.51 16.19
CA ILE A 17 -3.75 -4.39 15.52
C ILE A 17 -3.03 -5.54 14.80
N THR A 18 -1.94 -5.24 14.10
CA THR A 18 -1.14 -6.26 13.39
C THR A 18 -0.53 -7.27 14.35
N LEU A 19 0.08 -6.78 15.43
CA LEU A 19 0.75 -7.62 16.43
C LEU A 19 -0.24 -8.46 17.23
N GLU A 20 -1.37 -7.89 17.64
CA GLU A 20 -2.44 -8.60 18.34
C GLU A 20 -3.04 -9.69 17.44
N THR A 21 -3.34 -9.38 16.18
CA THR A 21 -3.92 -10.34 15.23
C THR A 21 -2.99 -11.54 15.00
N ILE A 22 -1.68 -11.34 14.82
CA ILE A 22 -0.76 -12.47 14.63
C ILE A 22 -0.55 -13.28 15.91
N GLN A 23 -0.59 -12.64 17.08
CA GLN A 23 -0.54 -13.33 18.37
C GLN A 23 -1.78 -14.21 18.57
N GLU A 24 -2.99 -13.70 18.30
CA GLU A 24 -4.23 -14.47 18.37
C GLU A 24 -4.25 -15.64 17.38
N LEU A 25 -3.78 -15.42 16.15
CA LEU A 25 -3.61 -16.49 15.16
C LEU A 25 -2.66 -17.58 15.68
N TYR A 26 -1.54 -17.19 16.29
CA TYR A 26 -0.60 -18.15 16.86
C TYR A 26 -1.24 -18.96 18.00
N LEU A 27 -1.97 -18.30 18.90
CA LEU A 27 -2.69 -18.94 20.01
C LEU A 27 -3.73 -19.96 19.54
N THR A 28 -4.41 -19.69 18.43
CA THR A 28 -5.47 -20.56 17.90
C THR A 28 -4.95 -21.70 17.04
N THR A 29 -3.79 -21.55 16.39
CA THR A 29 -3.27 -22.56 15.46
C THR A 29 -2.15 -23.43 16.03
N THR A 30 -1.39 -22.97 17.03
CA THR A 30 -0.30 -23.69 17.74
C THR A 30 0.55 -24.60 16.85
N ARG A 31 1.12 -24.03 15.78
CA ARG A 31 1.87 -24.79 14.76
C ARG A 31 3.37 -24.74 14.97
N LYS A 32 4.06 -25.77 14.49
CA LYS A 32 5.53 -25.85 14.42
C LYS A 32 6.14 -24.85 13.44
N SER A 33 5.37 -24.39 12.45
CA SER A 33 5.79 -23.42 11.45
C SER A 33 4.71 -22.37 11.22
N LEU A 34 5.11 -21.13 10.99
CA LEU A 34 4.23 -20.00 10.71
C LEU A 34 4.64 -19.33 9.39
N GLY A 35 3.76 -19.42 8.40
CA GLY A 35 3.92 -18.78 7.09
C GLY A 35 3.33 -17.37 7.09
N ILE A 36 4.18 -16.37 6.85
CA ILE A 36 3.85 -14.95 6.84
C ILE A 36 4.19 -14.39 5.46
N ALA A 37 3.24 -13.75 4.78
CA ALA A 37 3.53 -13.01 3.55
C ALA A 37 3.37 -11.50 3.76
N ASP A 38 4.30 -10.73 3.23
CA ASP A 38 4.17 -9.28 3.04
C ASP A 38 3.96 -9.00 1.54
N LEU A 39 2.77 -8.53 1.17
CA LEU A 39 2.37 -8.28 -0.21
C LEU A 39 2.53 -6.79 -0.53
N GLY A 40 3.39 -6.49 -1.50
CA GLY A 40 3.80 -5.11 -1.81
C GLY A 40 4.87 -4.60 -0.84
N CYS A 41 5.93 -5.40 -0.63
CA CYS A 41 6.97 -5.12 0.35
C CYS A 41 7.89 -3.93 -0.03
N SER A 42 7.86 -3.51 -1.31
CA SER A 42 8.75 -2.53 -1.91
C SER A 42 10.23 -2.89 -1.69
N SER A 43 11.11 -1.88 -1.66
CA SER A 43 12.55 -1.98 -1.39
C SER A 43 12.96 -1.25 -0.09
N GLY A 44 11.98 -0.93 0.76
CA GLY A 44 12.17 -0.13 1.96
C GLY A 44 12.55 -0.96 3.20
N HIS A 45 13.01 -0.28 4.25
CA HIS A 45 13.28 -0.92 5.54
C HIS A 45 11.98 -1.26 6.31
N ASN A 46 10.84 -0.69 5.90
CA ASN A 46 9.55 -0.85 6.58
C ASN A 46 9.13 -2.33 6.67
N THR A 47 9.28 -3.10 5.58
CA THR A 47 8.93 -4.53 5.53
C THR A 47 9.72 -5.35 6.57
N LEU A 48 11.05 -5.20 6.61
CA LEU A 48 11.89 -5.93 7.57
C LEU A 48 11.60 -5.50 9.02
N SER A 49 11.29 -4.22 9.24
CA SER A 49 10.92 -3.71 10.57
C SER A 49 9.65 -4.38 11.11
N ILE A 50 8.56 -4.40 10.34
CA ILE A 50 7.31 -5.00 10.80
C ILE A 50 7.42 -6.53 10.94
N ILE A 51 8.17 -7.19 10.05
CA ILE A 51 8.46 -8.64 10.16
C ILE A 51 9.20 -8.95 11.47
N LYS A 52 10.22 -8.16 11.82
CA LYS A 52 10.92 -8.31 13.10
C LYS A 52 9.94 -8.22 14.27
N GLU A 53 9.09 -7.20 14.28
CA GLU A 53 8.14 -6.97 15.37
C GLU A 53 7.08 -8.08 15.47
N MET A 54 6.57 -8.58 14.35
CA MET A 54 5.66 -9.73 14.32
C MET A 54 6.31 -11.00 14.89
N VAL A 55 7.58 -11.27 14.53
CA VAL A 55 8.34 -12.42 15.05
C VAL A 55 8.58 -12.28 16.55
N ASP A 56 9.03 -11.11 17.01
CA ASP A 56 9.25 -10.83 18.43
C ASP A 56 7.95 -11.00 19.24
N ALA A 57 6.80 -10.57 18.69
CA ALA A 57 5.49 -10.70 19.32
C ALA A 57 5.05 -12.17 19.47
N VAL A 58 5.22 -12.99 18.43
CA VAL A 58 4.90 -14.43 18.47
C VAL A 58 5.82 -15.17 19.42
N GLU A 59 7.13 -14.88 19.40
CA GLU A 59 8.08 -15.51 20.32
C GLU A 59 7.79 -15.17 21.78
N MET A 60 7.43 -13.92 22.08
CA MET A 60 7.04 -13.52 23.43
C MET A 60 5.81 -14.32 23.88
N THR A 61 4.82 -14.50 23.01
CA THR A 61 3.63 -15.32 23.29
C THR A 61 4.01 -16.79 23.51
N SER A 62 4.88 -17.35 22.67
CA SER A 62 5.36 -18.72 22.82
C SER A 62 6.04 -18.97 24.17
N ARG A 63 6.88 -18.02 24.62
CA ARG A 63 7.54 -18.10 25.94
C ARG A 63 6.54 -18.05 27.09
N LYS A 64 5.53 -17.17 27.00
CA LYS A 64 4.45 -17.09 28.01
C LYS A 64 3.67 -18.41 28.12
N LEU A 65 3.51 -19.13 27.00
CA LEU A 65 2.88 -20.44 26.94
C LEU A 65 3.81 -21.61 27.28
N LEU A 66 5.09 -21.36 27.56
CA LEU A 66 6.11 -22.40 27.76
C LEU A 66 6.20 -23.39 26.57
N GLN A 67 5.96 -22.89 25.35
CA GLN A 67 6.05 -23.66 24.11
C GLN A 67 7.30 -23.26 23.30
N PRO A 68 7.88 -24.19 22.51
CA PRO A 68 8.92 -23.86 21.55
C PRO A 68 8.40 -22.86 20.51
N ALA A 69 9.21 -21.86 20.17
CA ALA A 69 8.88 -20.92 19.11
C ALA A 69 8.73 -21.65 17.76
N PRO A 70 7.81 -21.21 16.88
CA PRO A 70 7.66 -21.79 15.56
C PRO A 70 8.81 -21.41 14.64
N GLU A 71 9.01 -22.20 13.58
CA GLU A 71 9.81 -21.80 12.43
C GLU A 71 9.03 -20.77 11.59
N PHE A 72 9.61 -19.61 11.34
CA PHE A 72 9.01 -18.55 10.55
C PHE A 72 9.41 -18.68 9.08
N GLN A 73 8.42 -18.78 8.19
CA GLN A 73 8.61 -18.74 6.75
C GLN A 73 8.03 -17.42 6.26
N VAL A 74 8.91 -16.48 5.91
CA VAL A 74 8.54 -15.13 5.51
C VAL A 74 8.68 -14.98 4.01
N TYR A 75 7.60 -14.53 3.39
CA TYR A 75 7.46 -14.37 1.96
C TYR A 75 7.32 -12.89 1.62
N LEU A 76 8.34 -12.31 1.01
CA LEU A 76 8.34 -10.92 0.59
C LEU A 76 7.93 -10.84 -0.88
N ASN A 77 6.75 -10.32 -1.16
CA ASN A 77 6.21 -10.20 -2.50
C ASN A 77 6.19 -8.74 -2.97
N ASP A 78 6.53 -8.55 -4.23
CA ASP A 78 6.30 -7.32 -4.98
C ASP A 78 6.30 -7.64 -6.48
N LEU A 79 6.06 -6.65 -7.33
CA LEU A 79 6.15 -6.79 -8.78
C LEU A 79 7.57 -7.17 -9.22
N PRO A 80 7.73 -7.84 -10.38
CA PRO A 80 9.05 -8.24 -10.88
C PRO A 80 10.05 -7.09 -11.07
N ALA A 81 9.55 -5.86 -11.25
CA ALA A 81 10.37 -4.66 -11.41
C ALA A 81 10.93 -4.11 -10.08
N ASN A 82 10.50 -4.63 -8.93
CA ASN A 82 10.97 -4.19 -7.63
C ASN A 82 12.47 -4.53 -7.41
N ASP A 83 13.15 -3.68 -6.64
CA ASP A 83 14.55 -3.91 -6.26
C ASP A 83 14.67 -4.86 -5.06
N PHE A 84 14.45 -6.15 -5.32
CA PHE A 84 14.69 -7.21 -4.33
C PHE A 84 16.15 -7.28 -3.87
N ASN A 85 17.11 -6.83 -4.70
CA ASN A 85 18.52 -6.83 -4.33
C ASN A 85 18.78 -5.88 -3.16
N ALA A 86 18.11 -4.73 -3.11
CA ALA A 86 18.19 -3.83 -1.96
C ALA A 86 17.72 -4.52 -0.66
N ILE A 87 16.62 -5.28 -0.70
CA ILE A 87 16.13 -6.04 0.45
C ILE A 87 17.13 -7.11 0.87
N PHE A 88 17.62 -7.92 -0.09
CA PHE A 88 18.55 -9.01 0.21
C PHE A 88 19.88 -8.52 0.77
N LYS A 89 20.34 -7.34 0.34
CA LYS A 89 21.53 -6.67 0.92
C LYS A 89 21.31 -6.21 2.36
N ALA A 90 20.07 -5.93 2.78
CA ALA A 90 19.75 -5.52 4.15
C ALA A 90 19.55 -6.70 5.12
N LEU A 91 19.35 -7.93 4.61
CA LEU A 91 19.12 -9.13 5.43
C LEU A 91 20.23 -9.39 6.47
N PRO A 92 21.54 -9.27 6.17
CA PRO A 92 22.59 -9.50 7.17
C PRO A 92 22.45 -8.61 8.40
N ASP A 93 22.06 -7.34 8.23
CA ASP A 93 21.88 -6.41 9.34
C ASP A 93 20.58 -6.71 10.10
N PHE A 94 19.51 -7.06 9.40
CA PHE A 94 18.28 -7.56 10.01
C PHE A 94 18.54 -8.78 10.92
N TYR A 95 19.33 -9.77 10.47
CA TYR A 95 19.70 -10.93 11.30
C TYR A 95 20.57 -10.55 12.51
N LYS A 96 21.43 -9.53 12.39
CA LYS A 96 22.18 -9.01 13.55
C LYS A 96 21.23 -8.34 14.55
N GLU A 97 20.26 -7.56 14.07
CA GLU A 97 19.26 -6.90 14.92
C GLU A 97 18.34 -7.88 15.63
N LEU A 98 17.93 -8.96 14.97
CA LEU A 98 17.17 -10.04 15.60
C LEU A 98 17.94 -10.69 16.76
N LYS A 99 19.28 -10.78 16.66
CA LYS A 99 20.14 -11.32 17.72
C LYS A 99 20.42 -10.31 18.84
N LYS A 100 20.37 -9.00 18.57
CA LYS A 100 20.62 -7.97 19.58
C LYS A 100 19.58 -8.07 20.70
N GLY A 101 20.06 -8.16 21.95
CA GLY A 101 19.20 -8.34 23.13
C GLY A 101 18.86 -9.80 23.46
N ARG A 102 19.29 -10.76 22.63
CA ARG A 102 19.24 -12.19 22.90
C ARG A 102 20.67 -12.62 23.25
N GLY A 103 21.08 -12.39 24.49
CA GLY A 103 22.47 -12.65 24.88
C GLY A 103 22.85 -14.12 24.69
N ASP A 104 24.13 -14.37 24.37
CA ASP A 104 24.72 -15.72 24.38
C ASP A 104 24.60 -16.41 25.76
N ALA A 105 24.24 -15.65 26.81
CA ALA A 105 24.15 -16.07 28.20
C ALA A 105 22.79 -16.65 28.64
N ASP A 106 21.68 -16.37 27.93
CA ASP A 106 20.33 -16.79 28.37
C ASP A 106 19.87 -18.13 27.76
N GLY A 107 20.70 -18.78 26.93
CA GLY A 107 20.35 -20.06 26.29
C GLY A 107 19.15 -19.98 25.34
N VAL A 108 18.68 -18.77 25.00
CA VAL A 108 17.55 -18.52 24.11
C VAL A 108 18.03 -18.62 22.66
N PRO A 109 17.56 -19.60 21.87
CA PRO A 109 17.90 -19.71 20.47
C PRO A 109 17.39 -18.47 19.69
N CYS A 110 18.17 -18.04 18.70
CA CYS A 110 17.68 -17.08 17.70
C CYS A 110 16.45 -17.70 16.99
N PRO A 111 15.39 -16.92 16.68
CA PRO A 111 14.26 -17.44 15.93
C PRO A 111 14.73 -18.03 14.59
N SER A 112 14.21 -19.21 14.27
CA SER A 112 14.40 -19.83 12.97
C SER A 112 13.53 -19.09 11.95
N ILE A 113 14.11 -18.11 11.25
CA ILE A 113 13.42 -17.31 10.23
C ILE A 113 14.06 -17.50 8.84
N TYR A 114 13.22 -17.90 7.90
CA TYR A 114 13.55 -18.16 6.51
C TYR A 114 12.83 -17.16 5.61
N ILE A 115 13.57 -16.30 4.93
CA ILE A 115 13.02 -15.23 4.09
C ILE A 115 13.22 -15.58 2.61
N GLY A 116 12.15 -15.49 1.81
CA GLY A 116 12.20 -15.63 0.37
C GLY A 116 11.50 -14.47 -0.36
N GLY A 117 12.04 -14.09 -1.53
CA GLY A 117 11.41 -13.11 -2.41
C GLY A 117 10.52 -13.76 -3.47
N TYR A 118 9.33 -13.20 -3.71
CA TYR A 118 8.29 -13.73 -4.59
C TYR A 118 7.88 -12.66 -5.62
N PRO A 119 8.53 -12.61 -6.80
CA PRO A 119 8.19 -11.63 -7.82
C PRO A 119 6.88 -12.00 -8.53
N GLY A 120 5.91 -11.08 -8.53
CA GLY A 120 4.62 -11.28 -9.20
C GLY A 120 3.54 -10.33 -8.68
N THR A 121 2.47 -10.18 -9.46
CA THR A 121 1.30 -9.41 -9.02
C THR A 121 0.56 -10.14 -7.90
N PHE A 122 0.29 -9.46 -6.79
CA PHE A 122 -0.56 -9.99 -5.74
C PHE A 122 -2.02 -10.09 -6.16
N TYR A 123 -2.44 -9.59 -7.32
CA TYR A 123 -3.81 -9.84 -7.77
C TYR A 123 -4.01 -11.32 -8.10
N GLY A 124 -3.02 -11.98 -8.69
CA GLY A 124 -3.07 -13.42 -8.99
C GLY A 124 -2.58 -14.33 -7.88
N ARG A 125 -2.48 -15.64 -8.19
CA ARG A 125 -1.85 -16.65 -7.32
C ARG A 125 -0.34 -16.48 -7.28
N LEU A 126 0.22 -16.48 -6.08
CA LEU A 126 1.66 -16.36 -5.78
C LEU A 126 2.21 -17.59 -5.04
N PHE A 127 1.36 -18.24 -4.25
CA PHE A 127 1.77 -19.30 -3.34
C PHE A 127 0.99 -20.60 -3.56
N PRO A 128 1.52 -21.76 -3.13
CA PRO A 128 0.75 -23.01 -3.08
C PRO A 128 -0.49 -22.91 -2.18
N ASP A 129 -1.41 -23.87 -2.34
CA ASP A 129 -2.61 -23.92 -1.52
C ASP A 129 -2.27 -24.10 -0.03
N LYS A 130 -2.93 -23.32 0.83
CA LYS A 130 -2.91 -23.45 2.30
C LYS A 130 -1.50 -23.42 2.94
N CYS A 131 -0.56 -22.69 2.35
CA CYS A 131 0.79 -22.53 2.92
C CYS A 131 0.92 -21.30 3.83
N LEU A 132 0.04 -20.31 3.68
CA LEU A 132 0.06 -19.08 4.46
C LEU A 132 -0.82 -19.19 5.70
N HIS A 133 -0.38 -18.54 6.78
CA HIS A 133 -1.13 -18.40 8.02
C HIS A 133 -1.53 -16.94 8.23
N PHE A 134 -0.60 -16.03 7.94
CA PHE A 134 -0.77 -14.60 8.09
C PHE A 134 -0.35 -13.88 6.82
N ILE A 135 -1.14 -12.90 6.39
CA ILE A 135 -0.77 -11.95 5.34
C ILE A 135 -0.80 -10.54 5.90
N TYR A 136 0.25 -9.80 5.61
CA TYR A 136 0.34 -8.37 5.80
C TYR A 136 0.39 -7.71 4.42
N CYS A 137 -0.36 -6.63 4.23
CA CYS A 137 -0.33 -5.86 2.99
C CYS A 137 -0.55 -4.39 3.33
N SER A 138 0.50 -3.59 3.21
CA SER A 138 0.46 -2.18 3.59
C SER A 138 0.74 -1.27 2.38
N TYR A 139 -0.09 -0.24 2.22
CA TYR A 139 -0.02 0.78 1.17
C TYR A 139 0.10 0.25 -0.26
N SER A 140 -0.55 -0.88 -0.57
CA SER A 140 -0.44 -1.53 -1.88
C SER A 140 -1.76 -1.74 -2.60
N LEU A 141 -2.85 -2.03 -1.89
CA LEU A 141 -4.15 -2.40 -2.50
C LEU A 141 -4.93 -1.26 -3.16
N HIS A 142 -4.50 -0.01 -2.97
CA HIS A 142 -5.06 1.15 -3.68
C HIS A 142 -4.46 1.33 -5.09
N TRP A 143 -3.42 0.57 -5.46
CA TRP A 143 -2.86 0.57 -6.81
C TRP A 143 -3.54 -0.48 -7.66
N LEU A 144 -4.36 -0.05 -8.60
CA LEU A 144 -5.05 -0.92 -9.53
C LEU A 144 -4.08 -1.72 -10.40
N SER A 145 -4.51 -2.88 -10.87
CA SER A 145 -3.72 -3.72 -11.77
C SER A 145 -3.43 -3.03 -13.10
N MET A 146 -4.31 -2.12 -13.51
CA MET A 146 -4.18 -1.30 -14.70
C MET A 146 -5.05 -0.03 -14.62
N VAL A 147 -4.77 0.93 -15.50
CA VAL A 147 -5.70 2.03 -15.77
C VAL A 147 -6.99 1.44 -16.39
N PRO A 148 -8.18 1.79 -15.89
CA PRO A 148 -9.43 1.23 -16.41
C PRO A 148 -9.58 1.49 -17.92
N PRO A 149 -9.72 0.44 -18.76
CA PRO A 149 -9.83 0.62 -20.21
C PRO A 149 -11.05 1.46 -20.63
N ALA A 150 -12.10 1.47 -19.81
CA ALA A 150 -13.33 2.24 -20.03
C ALA A 150 -13.12 3.77 -19.94
N LEU A 151 -11.95 4.24 -19.51
CA LEU A 151 -11.59 5.67 -19.55
C LEU A 151 -11.30 6.18 -20.97
N TYR A 152 -11.12 5.28 -21.94
CA TYR A 152 -10.81 5.66 -23.32
C TYR A 152 -11.98 5.36 -24.27
N ASP A 153 -12.29 6.31 -25.14
CA ASP A 153 -13.28 6.13 -26.19
C ASP A 153 -12.79 5.14 -27.28
N LYS A 154 -13.65 4.86 -28.27
CA LYS A 154 -13.32 3.94 -29.38
C LYS A 154 -12.15 4.42 -30.25
N GLN A 155 -11.75 5.68 -30.14
CA GLN A 155 -10.62 6.28 -30.83
C GLN A 155 -9.37 6.35 -29.94
N GLY A 156 -9.43 5.82 -28.70
CA GLY A 156 -8.32 5.83 -27.75
C GLY A 156 -8.13 7.16 -27.02
N ARG A 157 -9.12 8.07 -27.06
CA ARG A 157 -9.05 9.36 -26.38
C ARG A 157 -9.66 9.25 -24.99
N SER A 158 -9.03 9.87 -23.98
CA SER A 158 -9.60 9.86 -22.64
C SER A 158 -10.93 10.62 -22.61
N ILE A 159 -11.85 10.09 -21.79
CA ILE A 159 -13.09 10.76 -21.43
C ILE A 159 -12.91 11.74 -20.26
N ASN A 160 -11.78 11.68 -19.55
CA ASN A 160 -11.47 12.46 -18.35
C ASN A 160 -10.54 13.67 -18.65
N LYS A 161 -10.90 14.47 -19.65
CA LYS A 161 -10.03 15.54 -20.16
C LYS A 161 -9.57 16.52 -19.07
N GLY A 162 -8.33 16.99 -19.18
CA GLY A 162 -7.70 17.92 -18.25
C GLY A 162 -7.44 17.37 -16.85
N ASN A 163 -7.67 16.07 -16.64
CA ASN A 163 -7.52 15.39 -15.36
C ASN A 163 -6.77 14.09 -15.53
N ILE A 164 -6.08 13.69 -14.46
CA ILE A 164 -5.31 12.43 -14.43
C ILE A 164 -5.92 11.39 -13.48
N TYR A 165 -7.02 11.76 -12.82
CA TYR A 165 -7.79 10.97 -11.88
C TYR A 165 -9.21 11.54 -11.77
N ILE A 166 -10.07 10.92 -10.96
CA ILE A 166 -11.40 11.42 -10.63
C ILE A 166 -11.31 12.84 -10.05
N SER A 167 -12.03 13.79 -10.65
CA SER A 167 -12.16 15.19 -10.21
C SER A 167 -13.59 15.71 -10.37
N GLU A 168 -13.85 16.94 -9.91
CA GLU A 168 -15.17 17.57 -9.99
C GLU A 168 -15.66 17.73 -11.44
N SER A 169 -14.72 17.91 -12.37
CA SER A 169 -15.02 18.03 -13.79
C SER A 169 -15.15 16.69 -14.52
N SER A 170 -14.86 15.56 -13.85
CA SER A 170 -14.92 14.23 -14.46
C SER A 170 -16.37 13.80 -14.72
N PRO A 171 -16.67 13.22 -15.90
CA PRO A 171 -17.95 12.54 -16.12
C PRO A 171 -18.14 11.38 -15.13
N THR A 172 -19.39 11.07 -14.77
CA THR A 172 -19.72 9.97 -13.84
C THR A 172 -19.14 8.63 -14.28
N GLN A 173 -19.01 8.39 -15.59
CA GLN A 173 -18.41 7.18 -16.16
C GLN A 173 -16.96 6.96 -15.72
N VAL A 174 -16.22 8.02 -15.38
CA VAL A 174 -14.84 7.93 -14.87
C VAL A 174 -14.85 7.24 -13.50
N CYS A 175 -15.70 7.70 -12.58
CA CYS A 175 -15.85 7.10 -11.26
C CYS A 175 -16.28 5.63 -11.36
N GLU A 176 -17.25 5.33 -12.22
CA GLU A 176 -17.75 3.97 -12.47
C GLU A 176 -16.66 3.05 -13.02
N ALA A 177 -15.83 3.54 -13.95
CA ALA A 177 -14.72 2.78 -14.53
C ALA A 177 -13.66 2.43 -13.49
N TYR A 178 -13.24 3.41 -12.68
CA TYR A 178 -12.30 3.20 -11.58
C TYR A 178 -12.84 2.23 -10.53
N TYR A 179 -14.10 2.38 -10.15
CA TYR A 179 -14.73 1.49 -9.17
C TYR A 179 -14.84 0.06 -9.72
N SER A 180 -15.24 -0.11 -10.97
CA SER A 180 -15.33 -1.44 -11.61
C SER A 180 -13.97 -2.14 -11.64
N GLN A 181 -12.90 -1.41 -12.00
CA GLN A 181 -11.55 -1.96 -11.98
C GLN A 181 -11.11 -2.36 -10.57
N PHE A 182 -11.37 -1.51 -9.56
CA PHE A 182 -11.10 -1.83 -8.16
C PHE A 182 -11.83 -3.11 -7.71
N GLN A 183 -13.10 -3.24 -8.07
CA GLN A 183 -13.90 -4.42 -7.73
C GLN A 183 -13.32 -5.70 -8.34
N GLU A 184 -12.95 -5.68 -9.62
CA GLU A 184 -12.33 -6.82 -10.28
C GLU A 184 -11.01 -7.20 -9.62
N ASP A 185 -10.15 -6.22 -9.38
CA ASP A 185 -8.84 -6.37 -8.78
C ASP A 185 -8.93 -6.90 -7.35
N PHE A 186 -9.76 -6.27 -6.51
CA PHE A 186 -9.90 -6.66 -5.10
C PHE A 186 -10.58 -8.03 -4.96
N SER A 187 -11.58 -8.34 -5.80
CA SER A 187 -12.19 -9.68 -5.83
C SER A 187 -11.17 -10.76 -6.22
N LEU A 188 -10.33 -10.48 -7.23
CA LEU A 188 -9.29 -11.40 -7.67
C LEU A 188 -8.20 -11.59 -6.60
N PHE A 189 -7.82 -10.51 -5.92
CA PHE A 189 -6.93 -10.56 -4.77
C PHE A 189 -7.51 -11.48 -3.69
N LEU A 190 -8.73 -11.22 -3.21
CA LEU A 190 -9.39 -12.01 -2.17
C LEU A 190 -9.45 -13.48 -2.58
N ARG A 191 -9.96 -13.78 -3.78
CA ARG A 191 -10.04 -15.16 -4.29
C ARG A 191 -8.68 -15.84 -4.29
N SER A 192 -7.63 -15.18 -4.77
CA SER A 192 -6.27 -15.73 -4.78
C SER A 192 -5.77 -16.01 -3.37
N ARG A 193 -5.93 -15.07 -2.43
CA ARG A 193 -5.55 -15.27 -1.01
C ARG A 193 -6.34 -16.38 -0.35
N SER A 194 -7.59 -16.58 -0.77
CA SER A 194 -8.46 -17.61 -0.19
C SER A 194 -7.94 -19.03 -0.41
N HIS A 195 -7.25 -19.27 -1.53
CA HIS A 195 -6.63 -20.55 -1.82
C HIS A 195 -5.32 -20.74 -1.05
N GLU A 196 -4.59 -19.65 -0.81
CA GLU A 196 -3.23 -19.67 -0.25
C GLU A 196 -3.22 -19.70 1.28
N LEU A 197 -4.23 -19.10 1.91
CA LEU A 197 -4.41 -19.14 3.35
C LEU A 197 -5.05 -20.46 3.82
N ILE A 198 -4.65 -20.88 5.01
CA ILE A 198 -5.37 -21.90 5.77
C ILE A 198 -6.72 -21.36 6.25
N SER A 199 -7.69 -22.24 6.52
CA SER A 199 -8.91 -21.86 7.26
C SER A 199 -8.53 -21.31 8.64
N GLY A 200 -9.16 -20.21 9.04
CA GLY A 200 -8.79 -19.42 10.23
C GLY A 200 -7.56 -18.53 10.06
N GLY A 201 -6.87 -18.58 8.91
CA GLY A 201 -5.77 -17.68 8.58
C GLY A 201 -6.21 -16.21 8.59
N ARG A 202 -5.28 -15.31 8.86
CA ARG A 202 -5.55 -13.87 9.04
C ARG A 202 -4.88 -13.03 7.95
N MET A 203 -5.53 -11.94 7.57
CA MET A 203 -4.91 -10.89 6.77
C MET A 203 -5.08 -9.55 7.48
N VAL A 204 -4.03 -8.75 7.49
CA VAL A 204 -4.08 -7.34 7.88
C VAL A 204 -3.75 -6.50 6.67
N LEU A 205 -4.72 -5.70 6.23
CA LEU A 205 -4.62 -4.86 5.05
C LEU A 205 -4.68 -3.39 5.49
N ILE A 206 -3.68 -2.60 5.09
CA ILE A 206 -3.60 -1.16 5.38
C ILE A 206 -3.50 -0.42 4.05
N PHE A 207 -4.45 0.44 3.70
CA PHE A 207 -4.40 1.16 2.43
C PHE A 207 -5.25 2.44 2.45
N LEU A 208 -5.01 3.29 1.47
CA LEU A 208 -5.67 4.59 1.32
C LEU A 208 -7.14 4.39 0.95
N GLY A 209 -8.02 5.15 1.60
CA GLY A 209 -9.46 5.10 1.42
C GLY A 209 -10.10 6.49 1.36
N ARG A 210 -11.43 6.55 1.45
CA ARG A 210 -12.19 7.81 1.49
C ARG A 210 -13.37 7.75 2.46
N MET A 211 -13.82 8.92 2.95
CA MET A 211 -14.90 9.01 3.94
C MET A 211 -16.26 8.58 3.36
N ALA A 212 -16.61 9.13 2.20
CA ALA A 212 -17.97 9.08 1.68
C ALA A 212 -18.07 8.11 0.51
N ALA A 213 -19.05 7.20 0.55
CA ALA A 213 -19.37 6.33 -0.56
C ALA A 213 -19.74 7.12 -1.83
N SER A 214 -20.49 8.22 -1.67
CA SER A 214 -21.04 9.02 -2.76
C SER A 214 -20.17 10.21 -3.21
N ASN A 215 -19.11 10.55 -2.50
CA ASN A 215 -18.29 11.72 -2.83
C ASN A 215 -16.82 11.34 -3.03
N HIS A 216 -16.41 11.21 -4.29
CA HIS A 216 -15.01 11.07 -4.69
C HIS A 216 -14.23 12.40 -4.63
N LEU A 217 -14.94 13.51 -4.38
CA LEU A 217 -14.39 14.87 -4.36
C LEU A 217 -14.10 15.33 -2.92
N ASP A 218 -13.82 14.38 -2.02
CA ASP A 218 -13.35 14.75 -0.69
C ASP A 218 -11.96 15.39 -0.80
N ARG A 219 -11.67 16.35 0.09
CA ARG A 219 -10.33 16.92 0.25
C ARG A 219 -9.42 15.92 0.97
N GLY A 220 -9.39 14.67 0.48
CA GLY A 220 -8.63 13.56 1.02
C GLY A 220 -7.59 13.08 0.02
N ASN A 221 -7.58 11.78 -0.27
CA ASN A 221 -6.58 11.17 -1.14
C ASN A 221 -6.73 11.57 -2.62
N ALA A 222 -7.96 11.76 -3.11
CA ALA A 222 -8.21 12.19 -4.49
C ALA A 222 -7.65 13.59 -4.79
N PHE A 223 -7.70 14.47 -3.78
CA PHE A 223 -7.26 15.85 -3.93
C PHE A 223 -5.76 15.98 -4.22
N PHE A 224 -4.93 15.06 -3.72
CA PHE A 224 -3.50 15.03 -4.10
C PHE A 224 -3.32 14.78 -5.61
N TRP A 225 -4.17 13.96 -6.23
CA TRP A 225 -4.14 13.75 -7.68
C TRP A 225 -4.66 14.97 -8.45
N GLU A 226 -5.66 15.68 -7.92
CA GLU A 226 -6.11 16.95 -8.48
C GLU A 226 -4.99 17.99 -8.50
N LEU A 227 -4.21 18.11 -7.41
CA LEU A 227 -3.08 19.03 -7.33
C LEU A 227 -1.94 18.65 -8.30
N LEU A 228 -1.73 17.34 -8.53
CA LEU A 228 -0.78 16.88 -9.54
C LEU A 228 -1.29 17.18 -10.95
N SER A 229 -2.58 17.00 -11.21
CA SER A 229 -3.23 17.40 -12.47
C SER A 229 -3.04 18.88 -12.75
N ARG A 230 -3.33 19.74 -11.76
CA ARG A 230 -3.12 21.20 -11.84
C ARG A 230 -1.66 21.54 -12.12
N SER A 231 -0.72 20.81 -11.52
CA SER A 231 0.72 21.01 -11.75
C SER A 231 1.11 20.69 -13.19
N LEU A 232 0.61 19.58 -13.75
CA LEU A 232 0.82 19.22 -15.17
C LEU A 232 0.15 20.21 -16.12
N ALA A 233 -1.07 20.68 -15.80
CA ALA A 233 -1.77 21.69 -16.58
C ALA A 233 -1.01 23.03 -16.62
N ILE A 234 -0.33 23.41 -15.53
CA ILE A 234 0.57 24.58 -15.53
C ILE A 234 1.71 24.39 -16.54
N LEU A 235 2.34 23.20 -16.60
CA LEU A 235 3.39 22.93 -17.58
C LEU A 235 2.84 22.94 -19.01
N ALA A 236 1.64 22.39 -19.24
CA ALA A 236 0.97 22.45 -20.54
C ALA A 236 0.68 23.90 -20.96
N SER A 237 0.21 24.75 -20.04
CA SER A 237 -0.05 26.18 -20.32
C SER A 237 1.20 26.97 -20.69
N ARG A 238 2.39 26.49 -20.29
CA ARG A 238 3.69 27.07 -20.65
C ARG A 238 4.26 26.50 -21.96
N GLY A 239 3.57 25.54 -22.58
CA GLY A 239 4.04 24.83 -23.77
C GLY A 239 5.14 23.82 -23.49
N GLU A 240 5.35 23.43 -22.23
CA GLU A 240 6.34 22.41 -21.83
C GLU A 240 5.80 20.98 -22.03
N VAL A 241 4.47 20.84 -22.15
CA VAL A 241 3.74 19.58 -22.35
C VAL A 241 2.63 19.79 -23.37
N GLU A 242 2.40 18.80 -24.22
CA GLU A 242 1.24 18.78 -25.13
C GLU A 242 -0.03 18.47 -24.33
N GLU A 243 -1.09 19.26 -24.53
CA GLU A 243 -2.39 19.06 -23.86
C GLU A 243 -2.95 17.66 -24.12
N GLU A 244 -2.77 17.11 -25.31
CA GLU A 244 -3.18 15.73 -25.66
C GLU A 244 -2.45 14.66 -24.83
N LYS A 245 -1.20 14.91 -24.43
CA LYS A 245 -0.46 14.02 -23.53
C LYS A 245 -0.97 14.09 -22.10
N LEU A 246 -1.38 15.28 -21.64
CA LEU A 246 -2.02 15.43 -20.34
C LEU A 246 -3.35 14.68 -20.32
N ASP A 247 -4.19 14.90 -21.34
CA ASP A 247 -5.49 14.25 -21.48
C ASP A 247 -5.40 12.72 -21.54
N SER A 248 -4.28 12.15 -22.00
CA SER A 248 -4.13 10.69 -22.12
C SER A 248 -3.49 10.02 -20.90
N TYR A 249 -3.02 10.79 -19.92
CA TYR A 249 -2.39 10.27 -18.72
C TYR A 249 -3.41 10.04 -17.61
N GLU A 250 -3.56 8.81 -17.14
CA GLU A 250 -4.40 8.45 -16.01
C GLU A 250 -3.59 7.69 -14.96
N VAL A 251 -3.87 7.92 -13.69
CA VAL A 251 -3.24 7.17 -12.60
C VAL A 251 -4.00 5.88 -12.35
N HIS A 252 -3.30 4.78 -12.11
CA HIS A 252 -3.87 3.48 -11.75
C HIS A 252 -4.12 3.40 -10.22
N PHE A 253 -4.80 4.41 -9.67
CA PHE A 253 -5.07 4.54 -8.24
C PHE A 253 -6.56 4.48 -7.98
N TYR A 254 -6.98 3.88 -6.87
CA TYR A 254 -8.34 4.02 -6.36
C TYR A 254 -8.36 3.97 -4.83
N ALA A 255 -8.99 4.96 -4.22
CA ALA A 255 -9.26 5.01 -2.79
C ALA A 255 -10.70 4.57 -2.53
N PRO A 256 -10.97 3.31 -2.14
CA PRO A 256 -12.33 2.84 -1.91
C PRO A 256 -12.93 3.48 -0.65
N SER A 257 -14.25 3.50 -0.57
CA SER A 257 -14.98 3.83 0.64
C SER A 257 -15.14 2.60 1.54
N LYS A 258 -15.57 2.82 2.79
CA LYS A 258 -15.89 1.73 3.72
C LYS A 258 -16.94 0.77 3.14
N ASP A 259 -18.04 1.30 2.60
CA ASP A 259 -19.15 0.49 2.11
C ASP A 259 -18.71 -0.39 0.92
N GLU A 260 -17.91 0.16 0.01
CA GLU A 260 -17.37 -0.60 -1.13
C GLU A 260 -16.46 -1.75 -0.70
N LEU A 261 -15.69 -1.58 0.38
CA LEU A 261 -14.85 -2.63 0.94
C LEU A 261 -15.67 -3.74 1.59
N GLU A 262 -16.63 -3.36 2.43
CA GLU A 262 -17.53 -4.31 3.12
C GLU A 262 -18.36 -5.10 2.10
N ASP A 263 -18.89 -4.42 1.08
CA ASP A 263 -19.68 -5.04 0.02
C ASP A 263 -18.83 -6.01 -0.80
N GLU A 264 -17.59 -5.66 -1.17
CA GLU A 264 -16.74 -6.57 -1.95
C GLU A 264 -16.34 -7.82 -1.17
N VAL A 265 -15.93 -7.66 0.10
CA VAL A 265 -15.55 -8.80 0.95
C VAL A 265 -16.73 -9.74 1.12
N LYS A 266 -17.93 -9.19 1.37
CA LYS A 266 -19.16 -9.96 1.49
C LYS A 266 -19.56 -10.64 0.17
N ARG A 267 -19.36 -9.97 -0.95
CA ARG A 267 -19.72 -10.48 -2.29
C ARG A 267 -18.81 -11.61 -2.74
N GLU A 268 -17.50 -11.50 -2.53
CA GLU A 268 -16.55 -12.58 -2.85
C GLU A 268 -16.73 -13.78 -1.90
N GLY A 269 -16.93 -13.51 -0.59
CA GLY A 269 -17.46 -14.48 0.37
C GLY A 269 -16.45 -15.49 0.93
N SER A 270 -15.16 -15.39 0.61
CA SER A 270 -14.14 -16.27 1.18
C SER A 270 -13.68 -15.87 2.57
N PHE A 271 -13.91 -14.61 2.97
CA PHE A 271 -13.41 -14.01 4.19
C PHE A 271 -14.51 -13.37 5.02
N GLU A 272 -14.29 -13.34 6.32
CA GLU A 272 -15.05 -12.53 7.26
C GLU A 272 -14.21 -11.30 7.65
N MET A 273 -14.83 -10.12 7.71
CA MET A 273 -14.18 -8.89 8.16
C MET A 273 -14.34 -8.77 9.67
N ASP A 274 -13.30 -9.16 10.40
CA ASP A 274 -13.32 -9.15 11.88
C ASP A 274 -13.14 -7.72 12.43
N GLN A 275 -12.43 -6.85 11.70
CA GLN A 275 -12.19 -5.45 12.10
C GLN A 275 -12.02 -4.56 10.87
N LEU A 276 -12.53 -3.33 10.95
CA LEU A 276 -12.28 -2.25 10.00
C LEU A 276 -12.22 -0.93 10.76
N GLU A 277 -11.05 -0.31 10.78
CA GLU A 277 -10.85 1.01 11.36
C GLU A 277 -10.35 2.00 10.31
N MET A 278 -10.73 3.24 10.52
CA MET A 278 -10.41 4.36 9.67
C MET A 278 -9.66 5.39 10.51
N PHE A 279 -8.55 5.89 9.98
CA PHE A 279 -7.74 6.87 10.67
C PHE A 279 -7.09 7.84 9.70
N GLU A 280 -6.78 9.02 10.22
CA GLU A 280 -6.03 10.06 9.53
C GLU A 280 -4.58 10.05 10.03
N ILE A 281 -3.62 10.30 9.14
CA ILE A 281 -2.22 10.42 9.55
C ILE A 281 -2.00 11.82 10.09
N GLU A 282 -1.59 11.92 11.35
CA GLU A 282 -1.21 13.20 11.92
C GLU A 282 -0.07 13.85 11.11
N LYS A 283 -0.19 15.15 10.87
CA LYS A 283 0.85 15.94 10.21
C LYS A 283 2.08 15.95 11.10
N ASP A 284 3.23 15.54 10.57
CA ASP A 284 4.51 15.76 11.23
C ASP A 284 5.34 16.72 10.39
N VAL A 285 5.56 17.92 10.90
CA VAL A 285 6.47 18.93 10.31
C VAL A 285 7.87 18.77 10.92
N GLY A 286 8.29 17.53 11.16
CA GLY A 286 9.62 17.19 11.65
C GLY A 286 10.66 17.24 10.53
N ASN A 287 11.79 17.90 10.81
CA ASN A 287 13.00 18.05 9.95
C ASN A 287 13.08 19.29 9.04
N GLY A 288 12.33 20.36 9.30
CA GLY A 288 12.51 21.65 8.61
C GLY A 288 12.11 21.64 7.12
N THR A 289 11.44 20.58 6.66
CA THR A 289 10.88 20.43 5.31
C THR A 289 9.37 20.65 5.38
N SER A 290 8.77 21.31 4.38
CA SER A 290 7.32 21.54 4.37
C SER A 290 6.52 20.25 4.14
N TYR A 291 5.25 20.23 4.56
CA TYR A 291 4.36 19.09 4.34
C TYR A 291 4.19 18.81 2.84
N GLY A 292 4.00 19.85 2.03
CA GLY A 292 3.92 19.74 0.58
C GLY A 292 5.16 19.11 -0.05
N THR A 293 6.35 19.45 0.45
CA THR A 293 7.60 18.82 -0.01
C THR A 293 7.66 17.33 0.36
N ALA A 294 7.25 16.95 1.57
CA ALA A 294 7.21 15.54 1.99
C ALA A 294 6.21 14.72 1.15
N VAL A 295 5.04 15.28 0.87
CA VAL A 295 4.03 14.68 -0.03
C VAL A 295 4.58 14.57 -1.45
N ALA A 296 5.19 15.62 -1.98
CA ALA A 296 5.76 15.63 -3.33
C ALA A 296 6.84 14.57 -3.50
N MET A 297 7.76 14.42 -2.54
CA MET A 297 8.78 13.36 -2.58
C MET A 297 8.17 11.95 -2.53
N THR A 298 7.07 11.78 -1.81
CA THR A 298 6.36 10.49 -1.71
C THR A 298 5.67 10.15 -3.03
N VAL A 299 4.91 11.09 -3.62
CA VAL A 299 4.24 10.89 -4.90
C VAL A 299 5.27 10.73 -6.03
N ARG A 300 6.35 11.52 -6.03
CA ARG A 300 7.45 11.41 -6.99
C ARG A 300 8.07 10.02 -6.99
N ALA A 301 8.35 9.46 -5.81
CA ALA A 301 8.94 8.12 -5.69
C ALA A 301 8.06 7.02 -6.32
N ILE A 302 6.76 7.28 -6.51
CA ILE A 302 5.81 6.34 -7.10
C ILE A 302 5.60 6.66 -8.59
N GLN A 303 5.42 7.94 -8.94
CA GLN A 303 4.92 8.35 -10.25
C GLN A 303 6.00 8.78 -11.25
N GLU A 304 7.21 9.11 -10.78
CA GLU A 304 8.27 9.68 -11.63
C GLU A 304 8.58 8.81 -12.85
N SER A 305 8.76 7.50 -12.67
CA SER A 305 9.07 6.59 -13.79
C SER A 305 7.96 6.57 -14.85
N MET A 306 6.70 6.59 -14.43
CA MET A 306 5.53 6.57 -15.32
C MET A 306 5.34 7.91 -16.03
N ILE A 307 5.48 9.02 -15.30
CA ILE A 307 5.41 10.37 -15.87
C ILE A 307 6.55 10.57 -16.88
N CYS A 308 7.78 10.21 -16.54
CA CYS A 308 8.93 10.30 -17.46
C CYS A 308 8.69 9.47 -18.73
N HIS A 309 8.16 8.25 -18.58
CA HIS A 309 7.88 7.37 -19.71
C HIS A 309 6.78 7.94 -20.62
N HIS A 310 5.67 8.39 -20.05
CA HIS A 310 4.52 8.88 -20.81
C HIS A 310 4.80 10.21 -21.51
N PHE A 311 5.35 11.18 -20.78
CA PHE A 311 5.54 12.52 -21.30
C PHE A 311 6.86 12.71 -22.04
N GLY A 312 7.85 11.84 -21.79
CA GLY A 312 9.21 12.00 -22.30
C GLY A 312 9.99 13.11 -21.59
N PHE A 313 9.69 13.37 -20.31
CA PHE A 313 10.35 14.43 -19.56
C PHE A 313 11.83 14.14 -19.32
N GLY A 314 12.66 15.17 -19.51
CA GLY A 314 14.01 15.20 -18.95
C GLY A 314 13.99 15.58 -17.47
N GLU A 315 15.08 15.31 -16.75
CA GLU A 315 15.17 15.51 -15.28
C GLU A 315 14.69 16.91 -14.85
N GLY A 316 15.05 17.98 -15.57
CA GLY A 316 14.66 19.34 -15.20
C GLY A 316 13.15 19.64 -15.24
N ILE A 317 12.39 18.99 -16.13
CA ILE A 317 10.93 19.19 -16.21
C ILE A 317 10.25 18.45 -15.05
N VAL A 318 10.75 17.27 -14.69
CA VAL A 318 10.24 16.48 -13.56
C VAL A 318 10.50 17.21 -12.24
N ASP A 319 11.69 17.79 -12.08
CA ASP A 319 12.02 18.60 -10.90
C ASP A 319 11.06 19.79 -10.78
N SER A 320 10.88 20.55 -11.86
CA SER A 320 9.93 21.65 -11.93
C SER A 320 8.49 21.20 -11.59
N LEU A 321 8.03 20.06 -12.13
CA LEU A 321 6.70 19.51 -11.84
C LEU A 321 6.50 19.31 -10.34
N PHE A 322 7.42 18.61 -9.68
CA PHE A 322 7.28 18.27 -8.28
C PHE A 322 7.53 19.44 -7.32
N GLU A 323 8.31 20.45 -7.73
CA GLU A 323 8.40 21.73 -7.02
C GLU A 323 7.08 22.52 -7.06
N HIS A 324 6.42 22.57 -8.22
CA HIS A 324 5.10 23.20 -8.35
C HIS A 324 4.04 22.44 -7.54
N TYR A 325 4.07 21.10 -7.63
CA TYR A 325 3.19 20.24 -6.86
C TYR A 325 3.34 20.44 -5.35
N ALA A 326 4.58 20.46 -4.84
CA ALA A 326 4.85 20.72 -3.43
C ALA A 326 4.28 22.06 -2.97
N ARG A 327 4.47 23.12 -3.77
CA ARG A 327 3.95 24.46 -3.47
C ARG A 327 2.43 24.48 -3.44
N LEU A 328 1.77 23.86 -4.43
CA LEU A 328 0.31 23.80 -4.47
C LEU A 328 -0.28 23.03 -3.28
N VAL A 329 0.37 21.96 -2.84
CA VAL A 329 -0.03 21.25 -1.62
C VAL A 329 0.04 22.17 -0.41
N ASP A 330 1.15 22.89 -0.21
CA ASP A 330 1.28 23.82 0.92
C ASP A 330 0.26 24.98 0.86
N GLU A 331 0.02 25.55 -0.33
CA GLU A 331 -0.95 26.64 -0.55
C GLU A 331 -2.39 26.19 -0.25
N GLU A 332 -2.79 25.02 -0.74
CA GLU A 332 -4.14 24.49 -0.52
C GLU A 332 -4.35 24.05 0.91
N MET A 333 -3.33 23.45 1.53
CA MET A 333 -3.33 23.13 2.96
C MET A 333 -3.48 24.35 3.87
N ALA A 334 -2.92 25.50 3.46
CA ALA A 334 -3.05 26.75 4.19
C ALA A 334 -4.45 27.37 4.08
N ARG A 335 -5.21 27.04 3.02
CA ARG A 335 -6.59 27.48 2.82
C ARG A 335 -7.58 26.60 3.58
N GLU A 336 -7.47 25.30 3.37
CA GLU A 336 -8.35 24.30 3.95
C GLU A 336 -7.61 22.97 4.05
N GLU A 337 -7.75 22.31 5.20
CA GLU A 337 -7.04 21.08 5.52
C GLU A 337 -7.36 19.95 4.51
N ILE A 338 -6.31 19.31 4.00
CA ILE A 338 -6.40 18.04 3.26
C ILE A 338 -6.25 16.90 4.29
N ARG A 339 -7.21 15.97 4.29
CA ARG A 339 -7.32 14.87 5.27
C ARG A 339 -7.19 13.51 4.56
N PRO A 340 -5.97 13.01 4.33
CA PRO A 340 -5.79 11.66 3.78
C PRO A 340 -6.30 10.62 4.76
N ILE A 341 -7.12 9.71 4.24
CA ILE A 341 -7.73 8.64 5.02
C ILE A 341 -7.03 7.34 4.72
N THR A 342 -6.78 6.57 5.77
CA THR A 342 -6.24 5.22 5.69
C THR A 342 -7.20 4.28 6.41
N PHE A 343 -7.43 3.11 5.81
CA PHE A 343 -8.11 2.00 6.46
C PHE A 343 -7.08 0.99 6.96
N VAL A 344 -7.38 0.37 8.10
CA VAL A 344 -6.81 -0.91 8.51
C VAL A 344 -7.96 -1.90 8.64
N THR A 345 -7.84 -3.06 7.99
CA THR A 345 -8.83 -4.13 8.09
C THR A 345 -8.18 -5.46 8.42
N VAL A 346 -8.85 -6.23 9.28
CA VAL A 346 -8.49 -7.60 9.63
C VAL A 346 -9.50 -8.54 9.00
N LEU A 347 -9.03 -9.40 8.10
CA LEU A 347 -9.85 -10.43 7.45
C LEU A 347 -9.50 -11.83 7.97
N ARG A 348 -10.51 -12.66 8.22
CA ARG A 348 -10.37 -14.08 8.57
C ARG A 348 -10.77 -14.96 7.41
N LYS A 349 -9.94 -15.94 7.05
CA LYS A 349 -10.34 -16.98 6.11
C LYS A 349 -11.39 -17.90 6.74
N LEU A 350 -12.55 -18.03 6.09
CA LEU A 350 -13.60 -18.98 6.44
C LEU A 350 -13.15 -20.43 6.18
#